data_AF-A0A069IBI9-F1
#
_entry.id   AF-A0A069IBI9-F1
#
_cell.length_a   1.000
_cell.length_b   1.000
_cell.length_c   1.000
_cell.angle_alpha   90.00
_cell.angle_beta   90.00
_cell.angle_gamma   90.00
#
_symmetry.space_group_name_H-M   'P 1'
#
loop_
_entity.id
_entity.type
_entity.pdbx_description
1 polymer ?
#
loop_
_entity_poly.entity_id
_entity_poly.type
_entity_poly.pdbx_seq_one_letter_code
_entity_poly.pdbx_strand_id
1 'polypeptide(L)'
;MSRYRWFRAEWPMPMRTLAKRFKTKPFDDASTDGFVIDRVRDDFVEARYVERVEYTDKVVDPFGKELAFDRVEFKQCEFRAATTGPGLELMDAPRSTQGLVSRLTEVSDFALAISPLSLDVLAWAGLFQELSGVTGIVDVLQIGALEVERGILAKAVIKGEKDVREASTSLTKGKRYTLEKVQLRLQGAHRGTVLLTNVGAAKIDVDDPGEMVAALRQSLTEMLSA
;
A
#
# COMPACT_ATOMS: atom_id res chain seq x y z
N MET A 1 1.68 12.09 7.05
CA MET A 1 0.84 11.22 6.21
C MET A 1 1.68 10.14 5.54
N SER A 2 1.40 8.88 5.84
CA SER A 2 2.14 7.72 5.34
C SER A 2 1.22 6.81 4.52
N ARG A 3 1.75 6.21 3.46
CA ARG A 3 1.01 5.29 2.58
C ARG A 3 1.59 3.89 2.66
N TYR A 4 0.70 2.92 2.76
CA TYR A 4 1.05 1.50 2.84
C TYR A 4 0.30 0.75 1.76
N ARG A 5 0.95 -0.23 1.15
CA ARG A 5 0.33 -1.14 0.21
C ARG A 5 0.81 -2.55 0.46
N TRP A 6 -0.13 -3.46 0.65
CA TRP A 6 0.13 -4.87 0.86
C TRP A 6 -0.22 -5.67 -0.38
N PHE A 7 0.56 -6.71 -0.65
CA PHE A 7 0.33 -7.68 -1.70
C PHE A 7 0.43 -9.07 -1.08
N ARG A 8 -0.33 -10.02 -1.63
CA ARG A 8 -0.12 -11.43 -1.32
C ARG A 8 1.18 -11.87 -1.99
N ALA A 9 2.17 -12.24 -1.19
CA ALA A 9 3.47 -12.69 -1.65
C ALA A 9 3.83 -14.04 -1.04
N GLU A 10 4.16 -15.00 -1.89
CA GLU A 10 4.61 -16.34 -1.48
C GLU A 10 6.12 -16.42 -1.69
N TRP A 11 6.86 -16.27 -0.58
CA TRP A 11 8.31 -16.31 -0.63
C TRP A 11 8.81 -17.75 -0.73
N PRO A 12 9.61 -18.09 -1.75
CA PRO A 12 10.08 -19.46 -1.97
C PRO A 12 11.22 -19.85 -1.02
N MET A 13 11.59 -18.98 -0.06
CA MET A 13 12.72 -19.17 0.83
C MET A 13 12.51 -18.46 2.17
N PRO A 14 13.20 -18.90 3.24
CA PRO A 14 13.20 -18.20 4.53
C PRO A 14 13.75 -16.78 4.44
N MET A 15 13.29 -15.90 5.33
CA MET A 15 13.66 -14.47 5.36
C MET A 15 15.17 -14.24 5.49
N ARG A 16 15.87 -15.07 6.27
CA ARG A 16 17.34 -15.01 6.36
C ARG A 16 18.03 -15.32 5.04
N THR A 17 17.49 -16.24 4.24
CA THR A 17 18.02 -16.57 2.91
C THR A 17 17.73 -15.45 1.93
N LEU A 18 16.52 -14.88 1.97
CA LEU A 18 16.16 -13.71 1.18
C LEU A 18 17.09 -12.51 1.47
N ALA A 19 17.36 -12.24 2.74
CA ALA A 19 18.31 -11.19 3.15
C ALA A 19 19.73 -11.45 2.61
N LYS A 20 20.19 -12.71 2.55
CA LYS A 20 21.47 -13.05 1.92
C LYS A 20 21.45 -12.79 0.41
N ARG A 21 20.33 -13.05 -0.27
CA ARG A 21 20.16 -12.76 -1.71
C ARG A 21 20.13 -11.25 -1.99
N PHE A 22 19.51 -10.44 -1.13
CA PHE A 22 19.61 -8.98 -1.26
C PHE A 22 21.06 -8.48 -1.18
N LYS A 23 21.91 -9.09 -0.33
CA LYS A 23 23.33 -8.73 -0.23
C LYS A 23 24.15 -9.06 -1.48
N THR A 24 23.65 -9.89 -2.41
CA THR A 24 24.33 -10.12 -3.69
C THR A 24 24.03 -9.04 -4.73
N LYS A 25 23.08 -8.14 -4.42
CA LYS A 25 22.72 -6.97 -5.22
C LYS A 25 22.61 -5.72 -4.34
N PRO A 26 23.70 -5.32 -3.66
CA PRO A 26 23.68 -4.13 -2.84
C PRO A 26 23.53 -2.88 -3.73
N PHE A 27 22.91 -1.83 -3.18
CA PHE A 27 23.04 -0.51 -3.77
C PHE A 27 24.37 0.12 -3.32
N ASP A 28 25.23 0.44 -4.27
CA ASP A 28 26.51 1.15 -4.09
C ASP A 28 26.66 2.30 -5.11
N ASP A 29 27.73 3.09 -5.00
CA ASP A 29 27.98 4.27 -5.84
C ASP A 29 28.09 3.94 -7.35
N ALA A 30 28.44 2.70 -7.70
CA ALA A 30 28.58 2.26 -9.08
C ALA A 30 27.28 1.65 -9.64
N SER A 31 26.37 1.19 -8.78
CA SER A 31 25.12 0.55 -9.16
C SER A 31 24.06 1.54 -9.67
N THR A 32 23.30 1.12 -10.68
CA THR A 32 22.09 1.84 -11.13
C THR A 32 20.90 1.56 -10.22
N ASP A 33 20.87 0.37 -9.62
CA ASP A 33 19.83 -0.05 -8.70
C ASP A 33 20.33 -1.15 -7.75
N GLY A 34 19.67 -1.31 -6.61
CA GLY A 34 20.03 -2.34 -5.65
C GLY A 34 19.25 -2.25 -4.34
N PHE A 35 19.59 -3.14 -3.41
CA PHE A 35 18.96 -3.25 -2.10
C PHE A 35 19.83 -2.68 -0.99
N VAL A 36 19.18 -2.04 -0.02
CA VAL A 36 19.74 -1.64 1.27
C VAL A 36 18.92 -2.33 2.35
N ILE A 37 19.57 -3.15 3.19
CA ILE A 37 18.88 -3.90 4.25
C ILE A 37 18.87 -3.07 5.53
N ASP A 38 17.69 -2.84 6.08
CA ASP A 38 17.52 -2.09 7.33
C ASP A 38 17.41 -3.04 8.53
N ARG A 39 16.65 -4.14 8.37
CA ARG A 39 16.44 -5.11 9.46
C ARG A 39 16.22 -6.52 8.95
N VAL A 40 16.77 -7.49 9.66
CA VAL A 40 16.54 -8.93 9.41
C VAL A 40 16.10 -9.61 10.70
N ARG A 41 14.95 -10.29 10.64
CA ARG A 41 14.44 -11.19 11.68
C ARG A 41 14.18 -12.57 11.06
N ASP A 42 13.70 -13.51 11.88
CA ASP A 42 13.37 -14.86 11.41
C ASP A 42 12.12 -14.88 10.53
N ASP A 43 11.17 -14.00 10.85
CA ASP A 43 9.83 -13.90 10.26
C ASP A 43 9.67 -12.76 9.25
N PHE A 44 10.62 -11.80 9.20
CA PHE A 44 10.60 -10.72 8.21
C PHE A 44 11.97 -10.14 7.86
N VAL A 45 12.02 -9.43 6.73
CA VAL A 45 13.10 -8.53 6.30
C VAL A 45 12.52 -7.16 5.98
N GLU A 46 13.10 -6.10 6.52
CA GLU A 46 12.85 -4.71 6.13
C GLU A 46 14.04 -4.22 5.31
N ALA A 47 13.76 -3.65 4.15
CA ALA A 47 14.76 -3.18 3.23
C ALA A 47 14.22 -2.05 2.35
N ARG A 48 15.14 -1.38 1.67
CA ARG A 48 14.87 -0.36 0.65
C ARG A 48 15.42 -0.82 -0.66
N TYR A 49 14.63 -0.66 -1.72
CA TYR A 49 15.13 -0.74 -3.08
C TYR A 49 15.37 0.68 -3.58
N VAL A 50 16.56 0.92 -4.12
CA VAL A 50 17.01 2.22 -4.58
C VAL A 50 17.31 2.14 -6.07
N GLU A 51 16.86 3.13 -6.83
CA GLU A 51 17.14 3.30 -8.26
C GLU A 51 17.72 4.69 -8.50
N ARG A 52 18.90 4.74 -9.13
CA ARG A 52 19.51 5.95 -9.66
C ARG A 52 18.97 6.21 -11.05
N VAL A 53 18.27 7.34 -11.21
CA VAL A 53 17.68 7.77 -12.48
C VAL A 53 18.39 9.03 -12.93
N GLU A 54 19.06 8.95 -14.07
CA GLU A 54 19.71 10.08 -14.72
C GLU A 54 18.84 10.53 -15.90
N TYR A 55 18.45 11.81 -15.92
CA TYR A 55 17.63 12.36 -16.98
C TYR A 55 17.94 13.83 -17.23
N THR A 56 17.75 14.27 -18.48
CA THR A 56 17.89 15.67 -18.86
C THR A 56 16.53 16.35 -18.80
N ASP A 57 16.39 17.29 -17.87
CA ASP A 57 15.20 18.12 -17.73
C ASP A 57 15.27 19.28 -18.73
N LYS A 58 14.26 19.37 -19.61
CA LYS A 58 14.16 20.42 -20.62
C LYS A 58 13.09 21.43 -20.22
N VAL A 59 13.52 22.67 -19.98
CA VAL A 59 12.63 23.78 -19.64
C VAL A 59 12.63 24.80 -20.77
N VAL A 60 11.46 25.14 -21.27
CA VAL A 60 11.29 26.22 -22.24
C VAL A 60 11.10 27.52 -21.45
N ASP A 61 11.95 28.51 -21.68
CA ASP A 61 11.80 29.82 -21.07
C ASP A 61 10.59 30.58 -21.66
N PRO A 62 10.12 31.68 -21.02
CA PRO A 62 9.01 32.47 -21.54
C PRO A 62 9.25 33.10 -22.93
N PHE A 63 10.47 33.01 -23.46
CA PHE A 63 10.87 33.53 -24.77
C PHE A 63 11.07 32.42 -25.81
N GLY A 64 10.75 31.16 -25.47
CA GLY A 64 10.80 30.02 -26.37
C GLY A 64 12.16 29.33 -26.50
N LYS A 65 13.15 29.64 -25.65
CA LYS A 65 14.45 28.95 -25.66
C LYS A 65 14.42 27.72 -24.78
N GLU A 66 14.90 26.59 -25.32
CA GLU A 66 15.12 25.37 -24.54
C GLU A 66 16.39 25.49 -23.67
N LEU A 67 16.23 25.24 -22.39
CA LEU A 67 17.30 25.02 -21.42
C LEU A 67 17.30 23.53 -21.05
N ALA A 68 18.48 22.91 -21.03
CA ALA A 68 18.66 21.51 -20.66
C ALA A 68 19.47 21.41 -19.36
N PHE A 69 18.98 20.64 -18.39
CA PHE A 69 19.63 20.42 -17.10
C PHE A 69 19.75 18.92 -16.85
N ASP A 70 20.98 18.43 -16.69
CA ASP A 70 21.20 17.05 -16.28
C ASP A 70 20.87 16.89 -14.80
N ARG A 71 20.01 15.91 -14.48
CA ARG A 71 19.57 15.61 -13.13
C ARG A 71 19.82 14.15 -12.79
N VAL A 72 20.22 13.94 -11.55
CA VAL A 72 20.30 12.62 -10.93
C VAL A 72 19.26 12.57 -9.81
N GLU A 73 18.33 11.63 -9.90
CA GLU A 73 17.30 11.38 -8.90
C GLU A 73 17.50 9.97 -8.32
N PHE A 74 17.38 9.83 -7.00
CA PHE A 74 17.35 8.52 -6.34
C PHE A 74 15.92 8.20 -5.92
N LYS A 75 15.30 7.25 -6.62
CA LYS A 75 13.98 6.74 -6.26
C LYS A 75 14.16 5.64 -5.24
N GLN A 76 13.44 5.75 -4.13
CA GLN A 76 13.49 4.77 -3.06
C GLN A 76 12.10 4.18 -2.85
N CYS A 77 12.05 2.87 -2.63
CA CYS A 77 10.85 2.17 -2.18
C CYS A 77 11.22 1.35 -0.96
N GLU A 78 10.69 1.73 0.19
CA GLU A 78 10.83 0.93 1.41
C GLU A 78 9.82 -0.21 1.39
N PHE A 79 10.23 -1.38 1.84
CA PHE A 79 9.37 -2.56 1.86
C PHE A 79 9.70 -3.50 3.02
N ARG A 80 8.70 -4.28 3.39
CA ARG A 80 8.81 -5.38 4.34
C ARG A 80 8.35 -6.68 3.68
N ALA A 81 9.24 -7.65 3.62
CA ALA A 81 8.95 -9.03 3.26
C ALA A 81 8.69 -9.82 4.54
N ALA A 82 7.61 -10.59 4.62
CA ALA A 82 7.26 -11.38 5.80
C ALA A 82 6.80 -12.78 5.42
N THR A 83 6.95 -13.74 6.34
CA THR A 83 6.46 -15.11 6.15
C THR A 83 4.96 -15.26 6.41
N THR A 84 4.35 -14.32 7.15
CA THR A 84 2.94 -14.37 7.56
C THR A 84 2.16 -13.16 7.05
N GLY A 85 0.83 -13.31 7.04
CA GLY A 85 -0.09 -12.27 6.56
C GLY A 85 0.01 -12.08 5.05
N PRO A 86 -0.02 -10.84 4.53
CA PRO A 86 0.07 -10.60 3.09
C PRO A 86 1.45 -10.98 2.53
N GLY A 87 2.52 -10.89 3.31
CA GLY A 87 3.86 -11.31 2.89
C GLY A 87 4.70 -10.25 2.18
N LEU A 88 4.09 -9.26 1.52
CA LEU A 88 4.80 -8.07 1.02
C LEU A 88 4.05 -6.79 1.39
N GLU A 89 4.77 -5.86 2.00
CA GLU A 89 4.30 -4.51 2.35
C GLU A 89 5.24 -3.48 1.73
N LEU A 90 4.68 -2.47 1.07
CA LEU A 90 5.41 -1.32 0.54
C LEU A 90 5.01 -0.06 1.32
N MET A 91 6.00 0.76 1.67
CA MET A 91 5.82 2.00 2.43
C MET A 91 6.19 3.19 1.56
N ASP A 92 5.28 4.16 1.47
CA ASP A 92 5.36 5.37 0.65
C ASP A 92 5.85 5.16 -0.79
N ALA A 93 5.46 4.02 -1.36
CA ALA A 93 5.92 3.56 -2.66
C ALA A 93 5.76 4.63 -3.77
N PRO A 94 6.74 4.74 -4.68
CA PRO A 94 6.64 5.63 -5.84
C PRO A 94 5.53 5.18 -6.80
N ARG A 95 5.23 6.02 -7.80
CA ARG A 95 4.15 5.75 -8.78
C ARG A 95 4.31 4.43 -9.52
N SER A 96 5.55 4.01 -9.77
CA SER A 96 5.89 2.72 -10.36
C SER A 96 6.71 1.92 -9.37
N THR A 97 6.29 0.69 -9.08
CA THR A 97 7.04 -0.29 -8.29
C THR A 97 7.59 -1.42 -9.16
N GLN A 98 7.57 -1.26 -10.49
CA GLN A 98 7.96 -2.29 -11.44
C GLN A 98 9.44 -2.70 -11.28
N GLY A 99 10.32 -1.73 -11.04
CA GLY A 99 11.75 -1.99 -10.78
C GLY A 99 11.94 -2.90 -9.56
N LEU A 100 11.32 -2.53 -8.43
CA LEU A 100 11.33 -3.35 -7.21
C LEU A 100 10.82 -4.76 -7.49
N VAL A 101 9.64 -4.90 -8.09
CA VAL A 101 9.04 -6.22 -8.37
C VAL A 101 9.95 -7.07 -9.25
N SER A 102 10.52 -6.50 -10.31
CA SER A 102 11.47 -7.19 -11.18
C SER A 102 12.67 -7.73 -10.41
N ARG A 103 13.27 -6.90 -9.54
CA ARG A 103 14.43 -7.31 -8.74
C ARG A 103 14.09 -8.31 -7.65
N LEU A 104 12.93 -8.19 -7.00
CA LEU A 104 12.44 -9.18 -6.04
C LEU A 104 12.26 -10.55 -6.70
N THR A 105 11.68 -10.58 -7.91
CA THR A 105 11.53 -11.81 -8.69
C THR A 105 12.90 -12.37 -9.10
N GLU A 106 13.85 -11.54 -9.52
CA GLU A 106 15.18 -12.00 -9.88
C GLU A 106 15.96 -12.60 -8.70
N VAL A 107 15.97 -11.94 -7.53
CA VAL A 107 16.69 -12.47 -6.35
C VAL A 107 16.05 -13.72 -5.75
N SER A 108 14.80 -13.99 -6.12
CA SER A 108 14.07 -15.20 -5.76
C SER A 108 14.13 -16.28 -6.85
N ASP A 109 15.06 -16.16 -7.79
CA ASP A 109 15.24 -17.07 -8.93
C ASP A 109 13.92 -17.28 -9.70
N PHE A 110 13.11 -16.22 -9.80
CA PHE A 110 11.80 -16.16 -10.45
C PHE A 110 10.72 -17.07 -9.84
N ALA A 111 10.94 -17.57 -8.62
CA ALA A 111 9.97 -18.42 -7.91
C ALA A 111 9.02 -17.65 -6.98
N LEU A 112 9.19 -16.34 -6.82
CA LEU A 112 8.29 -15.48 -6.06
C LEU A 112 6.97 -15.24 -6.81
N ALA A 113 5.85 -15.53 -6.17
CA ALA A 113 4.53 -15.14 -6.64
C ALA A 113 4.05 -13.90 -5.88
N ILE A 114 3.63 -12.85 -6.61
CA ILE A 114 3.01 -11.64 -6.05
C ILE A 114 1.65 -11.43 -6.73
N SER A 115 0.61 -11.24 -5.92
CA SER A 115 -0.75 -10.97 -6.40
C SER A 115 -1.42 -9.85 -5.59
N PRO A 116 -2.35 -9.09 -6.19
CA PRO A 116 -3.10 -8.08 -5.46
C PRO A 116 -4.01 -8.73 -4.42
N LEU A 117 -4.24 -8.03 -3.31
CA LEU A 117 -5.25 -8.42 -2.34
C LEU A 117 -6.66 -8.07 -2.85
N SER A 118 -7.66 -8.84 -2.42
CA SER A 118 -9.07 -8.53 -2.59
C SER A 118 -9.74 -8.73 -1.24
N LEU A 119 -10.12 -7.62 -0.61
CA LEU A 119 -10.57 -7.59 0.77
C LEU A 119 -11.98 -6.98 0.85
N ASP A 120 -12.80 -7.49 1.77
CA ASP A 120 -13.92 -6.71 2.28
C ASP A 120 -13.36 -5.57 3.14
N VAL A 121 -13.32 -4.37 2.55
CA VAL A 121 -12.73 -3.18 3.18
C VAL A 121 -13.52 -2.70 4.41
N LEU A 122 -14.81 -3.01 4.52
CA LEU A 122 -15.60 -2.68 5.72
C LEU A 122 -15.29 -3.66 6.86
N ALA A 123 -15.19 -4.95 6.56
CA ALA A 123 -14.75 -5.95 7.54
C ALA A 123 -13.33 -5.62 8.03
N TRP A 124 -12.43 -5.24 7.11
CA TRP A 124 -11.07 -4.82 7.45
C TRP A 124 -11.06 -3.60 8.37
N ALA A 125 -11.86 -2.58 8.07
CA ALA A 125 -12.01 -1.40 8.91
C ALA A 125 -12.50 -1.76 10.32
N GLY A 126 -13.48 -2.67 10.44
CA GLY A 126 -14.00 -3.15 11.72
C GLY A 126 -12.93 -3.84 12.57
N LEU A 127 -12.22 -4.82 12.01
CA LEU A 127 -11.13 -5.52 12.70
C LEU A 127 -9.99 -4.57 13.10
N PHE A 128 -9.64 -3.62 12.23
CA PHE A 128 -8.66 -2.59 12.57
C PHE A 128 -9.10 -1.77 13.79
N GLN A 129 -10.35 -1.31 13.86
CA GLN A 129 -10.85 -0.55 15.01
C GLN A 129 -10.87 -1.38 16.30
N GLU A 130 -11.24 -2.66 16.21
CA GLU A 130 -11.22 -3.59 17.34
C GLU A 130 -9.80 -3.79 17.90
N LEU A 131 -8.84 -4.11 17.03
CA LEU A 131 -7.46 -4.41 17.43
C LEU A 131 -6.67 -3.19 17.90
N SER A 132 -6.93 -2.02 17.33
CA SER A 132 -6.27 -0.77 17.74
C SER A 132 -6.96 -0.06 18.90
N GLY A 133 -8.17 -0.48 19.29
CA GLY A 133 -8.98 0.18 20.31
C GLY A 133 -9.42 1.61 19.94
N VAL A 134 -9.25 2.04 18.68
CA VAL A 134 -9.59 3.38 18.26
C VAL A 134 -11.07 3.52 17.95
N THR A 135 -11.65 4.63 18.43
CA THR A 135 -13.00 5.02 18.05
C THR A 135 -12.94 5.96 16.83
N GLY A 136 -13.76 5.64 15.83
CA GLY A 136 -13.82 6.39 14.59
C GLY A 136 -15.13 6.12 13.88
N ILE A 137 -15.54 7.05 13.04
CA ILE A 137 -16.72 6.90 12.20
C ILE A 137 -16.31 6.73 10.74
N VAL A 138 -17.09 5.94 10.00
CA VAL A 138 -16.90 5.84 8.55
C VAL A 138 -17.50 7.10 7.93
N ASP A 139 -16.66 8.04 7.52
CA ASP A 139 -17.09 9.34 6.99
C ASP A 139 -17.05 9.40 5.46
N VAL A 140 -16.32 8.49 4.83
CA VAL A 140 -16.30 8.31 3.37
C VAL A 140 -16.42 6.83 3.01
N LEU A 141 -17.30 6.54 2.05
CA LEU A 141 -17.37 5.26 1.35
C LEU A 141 -17.29 5.47 -0.16
N GLN A 142 -16.55 4.62 -0.85
CA GLN A 142 -16.55 4.57 -2.31
C GLN A 142 -17.05 3.21 -2.78
N ILE A 143 -18.10 3.27 -3.58
CA ILE A 143 -18.72 2.12 -4.22
C ILE A 143 -18.30 2.13 -5.69
N GLY A 144 -17.67 1.04 -6.12
CA GLY A 144 -17.38 0.75 -7.51
C GLY A 144 -18.33 -0.29 -8.09
N ALA A 145 -18.36 -0.37 -9.42
CA ALA A 145 -19.13 -1.36 -10.17
C ALA A 145 -20.59 -1.53 -9.70
N LEU A 146 -21.25 -0.45 -9.27
CA LEU A 146 -22.64 -0.48 -8.85
C LEU A 146 -23.53 -0.70 -10.08
N GLU A 147 -24.19 -1.84 -10.15
CA GLU A 147 -25.08 -2.16 -11.27
C GLU A 147 -26.35 -1.31 -11.22
N VAL A 148 -26.48 -0.38 -12.16
CA VAL A 148 -27.69 0.46 -12.31
C VAL A 148 -28.70 -0.26 -13.19
N GLU A 149 -28.22 -0.81 -14.30
CA GLU A 149 -28.91 -1.64 -15.27
C GLU A 149 -27.90 -2.65 -15.85
N ARG A 150 -28.38 -3.69 -16.53
CA ARG A 150 -27.52 -4.68 -17.17
C ARG A 150 -26.51 -4.02 -18.11
N GLY A 151 -25.22 -4.16 -17.80
CA GLY A 151 -24.13 -3.57 -18.57
C GLY A 151 -23.85 -2.09 -18.27
N ILE A 152 -24.63 -1.45 -17.40
CA ILE A 152 -24.44 -0.07 -16.97
C ILE A 152 -23.98 -0.06 -15.51
N LEU A 153 -22.72 0.31 -15.31
CA LEU A 153 -22.08 0.38 -14.01
C LEU A 153 -21.88 1.84 -13.60
N ALA A 154 -22.19 2.14 -12.34
CA ALA A 154 -21.91 3.42 -11.72
C ALA A 154 -20.80 3.30 -10.68
N LYS A 155 -20.16 4.44 -10.42
CA LYS A 155 -19.26 4.63 -9.29
C LYS A 155 -19.82 5.76 -8.42
N ALA A 156 -19.93 5.54 -7.13
CA ALA A 156 -20.50 6.49 -6.18
C ALA A 156 -19.53 6.73 -5.03
N VAL A 157 -19.48 7.98 -4.55
CA VAL A 157 -18.76 8.35 -3.33
C VAL A 157 -19.78 8.96 -2.38
N ILE A 158 -19.88 8.39 -1.18
CA ILE A 158 -20.77 8.87 -0.13
C ILE A 158 -19.88 9.49 0.94
N LYS A 159 -20.17 10.76 1.30
CA LYS A 159 -19.45 11.50 2.33
C LYS A 159 -20.43 12.09 3.32
N GLY A 160 -20.05 12.11 4.59
CA GLY A 160 -20.91 12.66 5.64
C GLY A 160 -20.13 13.09 6.87
N GLU A 161 -20.75 13.97 7.66
CA GLU A 161 -20.24 14.36 8.97
C GLU A 161 -20.49 13.29 10.03
N LYS A 162 -21.47 12.41 9.78
CA LYS A 162 -21.81 11.23 10.58
C LYS A 162 -21.41 9.96 9.83
N ASP A 163 -21.61 8.82 10.48
CA ASP A 163 -21.37 7.51 9.87
C ASP A 163 -22.23 7.31 8.61
N VAL A 164 -21.59 6.97 7.49
CA VAL A 164 -22.25 6.85 6.18
C VAL A 164 -22.68 5.41 5.82
N ARG A 165 -22.46 4.41 6.69
CA ARG A 165 -22.76 3.00 6.39
C ARG A 165 -24.24 2.73 6.11
N GLU A 166 -25.13 3.34 6.89
CA GLU A 166 -26.58 3.23 6.69
C GLU A 166 -27.01 3.85 5.35
N ALA A 167 -26.50 5.05 5.06
CA ALA A 167 -26.76 5.74 3.79
C ALA A 167 -26.25 4.93 2.59
N SER A 168 -25.09 4.29 2.72
CA SER A 168 -24.53 3.38 1.71
C SER A 168 -25.42 2.18 1.46
N THR A 169 -25.91 1.54 2.52
CA THR A 169 -26.83 0.40 2.42
C THR A 169 -28.12 0.81 1.70
N SER A 170 -28.60 2.02 1.95
CA SER A 170 -29.80 2.55 1.28
C SER A 170 -29.59 2.79 -0.22
N LEU A 171 -28.39 3.21 -0.64
CA LEU A 171 -28.05 3.45 -2.05
C LEU A 171 -27.88 2.14 -2.84
N THR A 172 -27.32 1.10 -2.21
CA THR A 172 -26.97 -0.16 -2.88
C THR A 172 -28.08 -1.21 -2.87
N LYS A 173 -29.16 -1.04 -2.09
CA LYS A 173 -30.29 -1.97 -1.89
C LYS A 173 -30.48 -3.01 -3.01
N GLY A 174 -29.95 -4.23 -2.80
CA GLY A 174 -30.15 -5.39 -3.67
C GLY A 174 -29.37 -5.40 -4.99
N LYS A 175 -28.60 -4.35 -5.28
CA LYS A 175 -27.74 -4.25 -6.47
C LYS A 175 -26.41 -4.94 -6.22
N ARG A 176 -25.76 -5.41 -7.29
CA ARG A 176 -24.36 -5.83 -7.22
C ARG A 176 -23.45 -4.61 -7.20
N TYR A 177 -22.44 -4.63 -6.34
CA TYR A 177 -21.45 -3.58 -6.21
C TYR A 177 -20.19 -4.11 -5.55
N THR A 178 -19.13 -3.31 -5.60
CA THR A 178 -17.89 -3.55 -4.87
C THR A 178 -17.60 -2.34 -4.00
N LEU A 179 -17.32 -2.55 -2.72
CA LEU A 179 -16.75 -1.48 -1.89
C LEU A 179 -15.27 -1.36 -2.20
N GLU A 180 -14.88 -0.21 -2.75
CA GLU A 180 -13.49 0.02 -3.15
C GLU A 180 -12.68 0.66 -2.03
N LYS A 181 -13.33 1.49 -1.20
CA LYS A 181 -12.65 2.35 -0.25
C LYS A 181 -13.54 2.70 0.95
N VAL A 182 -12.91 2.74 2.12
CA VAL A 182 -13.47 3.24 3.38
C VAL A 182 -12.52 4.30 3.91
N GLN A 183 -13.04 5.40 4.45
CA GLN A 183 -12.26 6.31 5.28
C GLN A 183 -12.87 6.32 6.69
N LEU A 184 -12.01 6.09 7.66
CA LEU A 184 -12.28 6.27 9.06
C LEU A 184 -11.77 7.65 9.48
N ARG A 185 -12.65 8.43 10.09
CA ARG A 185 -12.28 9.64 10.80
C ARG A 185 -12.20 9.32 12.29
N LEU A 186 -10.96 9.30 12.79
CA LEU A 186 -10.64 8.94 14.15
C LEU A 186 -10.89 10.11 15.10
N GLN A 187 -11.26 9.79 16.34
CA GLN A 187 -11.53 10.75 17.40
C GLN A 187 -10.59 10.53 18.60
N GLY A 188 -10.63 11.45 19.57
CA GLY A 188 -9.83 11.34 20.80
C GLY A 188 -8.33 11.54 20.57
N ALA A 189 -7.52 10.67 21.19
CA ALA A 189 -6.05 10.77 21.21
C ALA A 189 -5.39 10.55 19.83
N HIS A 190 -6.04 9.80 18.93
CA HIS A 190 -5.51 9.49 17.59
C HIS A 190 -6.25 10.26 16.49
N ARG A 191 -6.57 11.54 16.75
CA ARG A 191 -7.33 12.38 15.82
C ARG A 191 -6.67 12.42 14.44
N GLY A 192 -7.46 12.13 13.41
CA GLY A 192 -6.97 12.11 12.03
C GLY A 192 -7.81 11.21 11.15
N THR A 193 -7.22 10.72 10.05
CA THR A 193 -7.91 9.82 9.12
C THR A 193 -7.10 8.58 8.78
N VAL A 194 -7.81 7.46 8.65
CA VAL A 194 -7.28 6.20 8.12
C VAL A 194 -8.15 5.81 6.94
N LEU A 195 -7.55 5.79 5.76
CA LEU A 195 -8.21 5.43 4.51
C LEU A 195 -7.73 4.05 4.10
N LEU A 196 -8.67 3.14 3.87
CA LEU A 196 -8.43 1.76 3.47
C LEU A 196 -9.03 1.50 2.09
N THR A 197 -8.40 0.63 1.31
CA THR A 197 -8.91 0.18 0.01
C THR A 197 -9.04 -1.34 -0.04
N ASN A 198 -9.96 -1.83 -0.87
CA ASN A 198 -10.18 -3.26 -1.07
C ASN A 198 -9.00 -3.99 -1.74
N VAL A 199 -8.04 -3.26 -2.31
CA VAL A 199 -6.81 -3.81 -2.89
C VAL A 199 -5.66 -3.86 -1.89
N GLY A 200 -5.96 -3.77 -0.59
CA GLY A 200 -4.97 -3.83 0.49
C GLY A 200 -4.03 -2.64 0.48
N ALA A 201 -4.56 -1.41 0.41
CA ALA A 201 -3.76 -0.21 0.64
C ALA A 201 -4.36 0.61 1.78
N ALA A 202 -3.49 1.26 2.55
CA ALA A 202 -3.87 2.20 3.59
C ALA A 202 -3.16 3.54 3.40
N LYS A 203 -3.84 4.61 3.80
CA LYS A 203 -3.26 5.94 3.92
C LYS A 203 -3.61 6.45 5.31
N ILE A 204 -2.57 6.72 6.09
CA ILE A 204 -2.67 7.08 7.50
C ILE A 204 -2.27 8.54 7.66
N ASP A 205 -3.17 9.32 8.24
CA ASP A 205 -2.98 10.73 8.51
C ASP A 205 -3.29 11.00 9.98
N VAL A 206 -2.36 10.61 10.83
CA VAL A 206 -2.31 10.87 12.28
C VAL A 206 -0.87 11.21 12.67
N ASP A 207 -0.68 11.82 13.83
CA ASP A 207 0.63 12.29 14.28
C ASP A 207 1.62 11.14 14.58
N ASP A 208 1.14 10.04 15.18
CA ASP A 208 1.94 8.83 15.43
C ASP A 208 1.27 7.59 14.81
N PRO A 209 1.70 7.18 13.60
CA PRO A 209 1.07 6.06 12.90
C PRO A 209 1.56 4.69 13.37
N GLY A 210 2.57 4.60 14.24
CA GLY A 210 3.27 3.33 14.54
C GLY A 210 2.33 2.21 15.02
N GLU A 211 1.52 2.51 16.02
CA GLU A 211 0.52 1.58 16.56
C GLU A 211 -0.57 1.24 15.53
N MET A 212 -0.99 2.22 14.73
CA MET A 212 -2.02 2.03 13.69
C MET A 212 -1.54 1.07 12.61
N VAL A 213 -0.28 1.17 12.19
CA VAL A 213 0.30 0.27 11.19
C VAL A 213 0.41 -1.15 11.73
N ALA A 214 0.81 -1.32 13.00
CA ALA A 214 0.84 -2.64 13.64
C ALA A 214 -0.55 -3.28 13.68
N ALA A 215 -1.58 -2.52 14.08
CA ALA A 215 -2.96 -3.00 14.08
C ALA A 215 -3.48 -3.33 12.68
N LEU A 216 -3.12 -2.55 11.64
CA LEU A 216 -3.48 -2.85 10.25
C LEU A 216 -2.82 -4.14 9.74
N ARG A 217 -1.56 -4.38 10.10
CA ARG A 217 -0.86 -5.64 9.75
C ARG A 217 -1.53 -6.83 10.43
N GLN A 218 -1.90 -6.68 11.71
CA GLN A 218 -2.58 -7.74 12.45
C GLN A 218 -3.95 -8.03 11.86
N SER A 219 -4.78 -7.00 11.60
CA SER A 219 -6.11 -7.20 11.02
C SER A 219 -6.05 -7.87 9.64
N LEU A 220 -5.06 -7.51 8.81
CA LEU A 220 -4.81 -8.21 7.53
C LEU A 220 -4.41 -9.67 7.74
N THR A 221 -3.60 -9.97 8.75
CA THR A 221 -3.18 -11.34 9.04
C THR A 221 -4.38 -12.20 9.46
N GLU A 222 -5.26 -11.67 10.30
CA GLU A 222 -6.49 -12.35 10.72
C GLU A 222 -7.46 -12.55 9.54
N MET A 223 -7.66 -11.53 8.70
CA MET A 223 -8.50 -11.64 7.50
C MET A 223 -8.02 -12.66 6.48
N LEU A 224 -6.70 -12.87 6.37
CA LEU A 224 -6.11 -13.81 5.41
C LEU A 224 -5.99 -15.24 5.96
N SER A 225 -6.20 -15.40 7.26
CA SER A 225 -6.17 -16.71 7.95
C SER A 225 -7.56 -17.32 8.14
N ALA A 226 -8.62 -16.52 7.96
CA ALA A 226 -10.03 -16.92 8.01
C ALA A 226 -10.51 -17.46 6.65
#